data_AF-Q0WVX0-F1
#
_entry.id   AF-Q0WVX0-F1
#
_cell.length_a   1.000
_cell.length_b   1.000
_cell.length_c   1.000
_cell.angle_alpha   90.00
_cell.angle_beta   90.00
_cell.angle_gamma   90.00
#
_symmetry.space_group_name_H-M   'P 1'
#
loop_
_entity.id
_entity.type
_entity.pdbx_description
1 polymer ?
#
loop_
_entity_poly.entity_id
_entity_poly.type
_entity_poly.pdbx_seq_one_letter_code
_entity_poly.pdbx_strand_id
1 'polypeptide(L)'
;MGMGFQEKDAKRALRLNNQDIASSVDFLIEERAKKAQKREQDLQRQSEILEQKKYGVTPMKKAVDMQMLERLVSIGYARELAAESLRRNENDIQKALDILTDPKVNSTIQAYIESRKRKRQEQLVGISVAELVSMGFERGKATSALEAGGSREDTIQRLLSASVANPGTTTTSVINATSSTNNVGAESSGFGGGAEQDSEMKDETTDDIANRASTSSDGMEEERDSEIEDEIADEIARVDALSAYDINLDKEIEAINEYLAMLDASQESC
;
A
#
# COMPACT_ATOMS: atom_id res chain seq x y z
N MET A 1 -5.53 -20.77 -42.58
CA MET A 1 -5.35 -20.30 -41.18
C MET A 1 -5.64 -21.48 -40.26
N GLY A 2 -4.63 -22.23 -39.81
CA GLY A 2 -4.86 -23.55 -39.17
C GLY A 2 -4.07 -23.87 -37.90
N MET A 3 -3.31 -22.91 -37.33
CA MET A 3 -2.42 -23.16 -36.18
C MET A 3 -2.75 -22.34 -34.91
N GLY A 4 -3.85 -21.58 -34.91
CA GLY A 4 -4.30 -20.81 -33.73
C GLY A 4 -3.51 -19.54 -33.43
N PHE A 5 -2.70 -19.06 -34.38
CA PHE A 5 -2.04 -17.76 -34.30
C PHE A 5 -2.92 -16.67 -34.91
N GLN A 6 -2.86 -15.47 -34.34
CA GLN A 6 -3.56 -14.30 -34.86
C GLN A 6 -3.04 -13.93 -36.25
N GLU A 7 -3.93 -13.46 -37.13
CA GLU A 7 -3.55 -13.12 -38.52
C GLU A 7 -2.48 -12.02 -38.59
N LYS A 8 -2.56 -11.05 -37.66
CA LYS A 8 -1.61 -9.92 -37.58
C LYS A 8 -0.21 -10.44 -37.28
N ASP A 9 -0.09 -11.31 -36.28
CA ASP A 9 1.17 -11.92 -35.86
C ASP A 9 1.74 -12.84 -36.95
N ALA A 10 0.88 -13.63 -37.62
CA ALA A 10 1.27 -14.47 -38.73
C ALA A 10 1.82 -13.66 -39.92
N LYS A 11 1.15 -12.55 -40.28
CA LYS A 11 1.60 -11.64 -41.34
C LYS A 11 2.92 -10.97 -40.96
N ARG A 12 3.08 -10.55 -39.70
CA ARG A 12 4.33 -9.97 -39.18
C ARG A 12 5.48 -10.96 -39.23
N ALA A 13 5.29 -12.18 -38.74
CA ALA A 13 6.30 -13.23 -38.76
C ALA A 13 6.74 -13.59 -40.19
N LEU A 14 5.79 -13.71 -41.12
CA LEU A 14 6.09 -13.96 -42.54
C LEU A 14 6.86 -12.80 -43.18
N ARG A 15 6.58 -11.55 -42.81
CA ARG A 15 7.34 -10.40 -43.32
C ARG A 15 8.78 -10.39 -42.79
N LEU A 16 8.98 -10.75 -41.53
CA LEU A 16 10.30 -10.78 -40.89
C LEU A 16 11.18 -11.93 -41.40
N ASN A 17 10.57 -13.09 -41.69
CA ASN A 17 11.30 -14.29 -42.14
C ASN A 17 11.25 -14.48 -43.67
N ASN A 18 11.09 -13.40 -44.45
CA ASN A 18 11.10 -13.44 -45.92
C ASN A 18 10.14 -14.46 -46.54
N GLN A 19 8.95 -14.60 -45.96
CA GLN A 19 7.88 -15.53 -46.36
C GLN A 19 8.19 -17.02 -46.16
N ASP A 20 9.27 -17.37 -45.45
CA ASP A 20 9.50 -18.76 -45.04
C ASP A 20 8.54 -19.16 -43.91
N ILE A 21 7.70 -20.16 -44.19
CA ILE A 21 6.64 -20.63 -43.29
C ILE A 21 7.24 -21.30 -42.06
N ALA A 22 8.29 -22.12 -42.23
CA ALA A 22 8.87 -22.89 -41.12
C ALA A 22 9.50 -21.95 -40.09
N SER A 23 10.40 -21.08 -40.54
CA SER A 23 11.03 -20.06 -39.70
C SER A 23 10.01 -19.10 -39.06
N SER A 24 8.91 -18.79 -39.77
CA SER A 24 7.82 -17.96 -39.22
C SER A 24 7.04 -18.61 -38.11
N VAL A 25 6.77 -19.93 -38.20
CA VAL A 25 6.11 -20.67 -37.13
C VAL A 25 7.03 -20.78 -35.91
N ASP A 26 8.31 -21.08 -36.12
CA ASP A 26 9.30 -21.15 -35.03
C ASP A 26 9.41 -19.81 -34.28
N PHE A 27 9.47 -18.70 -35.02
CA PHE A 27 9.49 -17.35 -34.45
C PHE A 27 8.24 -17.05 -33.60
N LEU A 28 7.04 -17.44 -34.06
CA LEU A 28 5.80 -17.22 -33.31
C LEU A 28 5.73 -18.07 -32.04
N ILE A 29 6.20 -19.31 -32.10
CA ILE A 29 6.28 -20.20 -30.92
C ILE A 29 7.27 -19.61 -29.90
N GLU A 30 8.44 -19.16 -30.36
CA GLU A 30 9.46 -18.55 -29.51
C GLU A 30 8.98 -17.23 -28.90
N GLU A 31 8.31 -16.37 -29.68
CA GLU A 31 7.77 -15.10 -29.19
C GLU A 31 6.69 -15.34 -28.12
N ARG A 32 5.79 -16.30 -28.34
CA ARG A 32 4.78 -16.68 -27.35
C ARG A 32 5.41 -17.24 -26.09
N ALA A 33 6.44 -18.07 -26.22
CA ALA A 33 7.19 -18.61 -25.08
C ALA A 33 7.89 -17.50 -24.29
N LYS A 34 8.57 -16.57 -24.97
CA LYS A 34 9.21 -15.40 -24.34
C LYS A 34 8.20 -14.51 -23.62
N LYS A 35 7.06 -14.20 -24.26
CA LYS A 35 5.96 -13.43 -23.65
C LYS A 35 5.38 -14.14 -22.42
N ALA A 36 5.19 -15.46 -22.48
CA ALA A 36 4.71 -16.23 -21.34
C ALA A 36 5.72 -16.24 -20.18
N GLN A 37 7.01 -16.43 -20.48
CA GLN A 37 8.08 -16.37 -19.48
C GLN A 37 8.19 -15.01 -18.81
N LYS A 38 8.11 -13.91 -19.57
CA LYS A 38 8.08 -12.54 -19.01
C LYS A 38 6.91 -12.36 -18.05
N ARG A 39 5.69 -12.70 -18.49
CA ARG A 39 4.49 -12.63 -17.63
C ARG A 39 4.63 -13.43 -16.34
N GLU A 40 5.22 -14.62 -16.40
CA GLU A 40 5.47 -15.43 -15.22
C GLU A 40 6.50 -14.78 -14.27
N GLN A 41 7.61 -14.25 -14.81
CA GLN A 41 8.62 -13.55 -14.02
C GLN A 41 8.07 -12.27 -13.39
N ASP A 42 7.24 -11.51 -14.12
CA ASP A 42 6.61 -10.30 -13.60
C ASP A 42 5.62 -10.62 -12.48
N LEU A 43 4.83 -11.69 -12.64
CA LEU A 43 3.93 -12.18 -11.59
C LEU A 43 4.73 -12.61 -10.35
N GLN A 44 5.82 -13.36 -10.53
CA GLN A 44 6.70 -13.75 -9.43
C GLN A 44 7.29 -12.53 -8.72
N ARG A 45 7.83 -11.57 -9.46
CA ARG A 45 8.37 -10.31 -8.91
C ARG A 45 7.30 -9.52 -8.16
N GLN A 46 6.10 -9.39 -8.73
CA GLN A 46 4.99 -8.70 -8.07
C GLN A 46 4.59 -9.40 -6.77
N SER A 47 4.52 -10.73 -6.77
CA SER A 47 4.22 -11.52 -5.57
C SER A 47 5.27 -11.29 -4.48
N GLU A 48 6.56 -11.27 -4.83
CA GLU A 48 7.65 -10.99 -3.89
C GLU A 48 7.56 -9.56 -3.31
N ILE A 49 7.28 -8.57 -4.16
CA ILE A 49 7.10 -7.17 -3.72
C ILE A 49 5.91 -7.06 -2.74
N LEU A 50 4.80 -7.73 -3.02
CA LEU A 50 3.63 -7.75 -2.14
C LEU A 50 3.96 -8.43 -0.80
N GLU A 51 4.73 -9.52 -0.81
CA GLU A 51 5.19 -10.19 0.41
C GLU A 51 6.12 -9.28 1.23
N GLN A 52 7.09 -8.62 0.61
CA GLN A 52 7.97 -7.67 1.28
C GLN A 52 7.16 -6.53 1.93
N LYS A 53 6.18 -5.97 1.22
CA LYS A 53 5.27 -4.92 1.73
C LYS A 53 4.46 -5.38 2.95
N LYS A 54 4.11 -6.66 3.05
CA LYS A 54 3.37 -7.23 4.19
C LYS A 54 4.13 -7.08 5.52
N TYR A 55 5.44 -7.31 5.50
CA TYR A 55 6.30 -7.26 6.70
C TYR A 55 6.78 -5.84 7.01
N GLY A 56 6.87 -5.00 5.98
CA GLY A 56 7.19 -3.57 6.08
C GLY A 56 8.68 -3.29 5.88
N VAL A 57 9.11 -2.11 6.34
CA VAL A 57 10.48 -1.62 6.15
C VAL A 57 11.26 -1.57 7.45
N THR A 58 12.57 -1.80 7.34
CA THR A 58 13.56 -1.60 8.41
C THR A 58 13.71 -0.11 8.76
N PRO A 59 14.32 0.24 9.91
CA PRO A 59 14.67 1.62 10.24
C PRO A 59 15.45 2.35 9.14
N MET A 60 16.27 1.62 8.37
CA MET A 60 17.01 2.12 7.21
C MET A 60 16.20 2.19 5.91
N LYS A 61 14.86 2.09 5.98
CA LYS A 61 13.93 2.10 4.84
C LYS A 61 14.17 0.97 3.81
N LYS A 62 14.96 -0.05 4.15
CA LYS A 62 15.12 -1.26 3.33
C LYS A 62 13.96 -2.22 3.59
N ALA A 63 13.47 -2.89 2.54
CA ALA A 63 12.51 -3.98 2.69
C ALA A 63 13.11 -5.15 3.48
N VAL A 64 12.26 -5.95 4.13
CA VAL A 64 12.70 -7.18 4.78
C VAL A 64 13.19 -8.18 3.71
N ASP A 65 14.40 -8.70 3.88
CA ASP A 65 15.00 -9.64 2.93
C ASP A 65 14.32 -11.01 2.98
N MET A 66 13.77 -11.47 1.85
CA MET A 66 13.08 -12.75 1.73
C MET A 66 14.00 -13.95 1.92
N GLN A 67 15.25 -13.88 1.45
CA GLN A 67 16.17 -14.99 1.60
C GLN A 67 16.52 -15.21 3.07
N MET A 68 16.71 -14.13 3.83
CA MET A 68 17.00 -14.19 5.26
C MET A 68 15.79 -14.66 6.06
N LEU A 69 14.59 -14.24 5.65
CA LEU A 69 13.34 -14.70 6.26
C LEU A 69 13.13 -16.20 6.05
N GLU A 70 13.32 -16.71 4.83
CA GLU A 70 13.19 -18.14 4.51
C GLU A 70 14.19 -18.99 5.28
N ARG A 71 15.42 -18.51 5.47
CA ARG A 71 16.42 -19.18 6.32
C ARG A 71 15.94 -19.31 7.77
N LEU A 72 15.40 -18.23 8.36
CA LEU A 72 14.85 -18.27 9.72
C LEU A 72 13.63 -19.19 9.83
N VAL A 73 12.77 -19.19 8.81
CA VAL A 73 11.62 -20.10 8.73
C VAL A 73 12.07 -21.56 8.62
N SER A 74 13.13 -21.82 7.85
CA SER A 74 13.71 -23.17 7.71
C SER A 74 14.31 -23.69 9.02
N ILE A 75 14.81 -22.80 9.88
CA ILE A 75 15.26 -23.14 11.25
C ILE A 75 14.07 -23.50 12.16
N GLY A 76 12.85 -23.07 11.81
CA GLY A 76 11.60 -23.38 12.52
C GLY A 76 10.95 -22.19 13.23
N TYR A 77 11.45 -20.97 13.02
CA TYR A 77 10.82 -19.78 13.61
C TYR A 77 9.56 -19.37 12.82
N ALA A 78 8.55 -18.87 13.54
CA ALA A 78 7.33 -18.34 12.93
C ALA A 78 7.66 -17.16 11.99
N ARG A 79 7.06 -17.15 10.79
CA ARG A 79 7.39 -16.18 9.73
C ARG A 79 7.25 -14.72 10.18
N GLU A 80 6.19 -14.39 10.92
CA GLU A 80 5.98 -13.00 11.41
C GLU A 80 6.97 -12.60 12.50
N LEU A 81 7.31 -13.54 13.39
CA LEU A 81 8.28 -13.31 14.46
C LEU A 81 9.68 -13.10 13.86
N ALA A 82 10.08 -13.95 12.93
CA ALA A 82 11.33 -13.83 12.19
C ALA A 82 11.40 -12.51 11.39
N ALA A 83 10.31 -12.13 10.71
CA ALA A 83 10.23 -10.88 9.95
C ALA A 83 10.36 -9.64 10.85
N GLU A 84 9.73 -9.63 12.03
CA GLU A 84 9.89 -8.53 12.99
C GLU A 84 11.32 -8.44 13.56
N SER A 85 11.96 -9.59 13.84
CA SER A 85 13.35 -9.63 14.28
C SER A 85 14.32 -9.10 13.21
N LEU A 86 14.11 -9.48 11.94
CA LEU A 86 14.88 -8.94 10.81
C LEU A 86 14.61 -7.45 10.61
N ARG A 87 13.37 -7.00 10.79
CA ARG A 87 13.01 -5.58 10.67
C ARG A 87 13.73 -4.72 11.69
N ARG A 88 13.83 -5.18 12.94
CA ARG A 88 14.52 -4.45 14.02
C ARG A 88 16.04 -4.39 13.83
N ASN A 89 16.63 -5.40 13.18
CA ASN A 89 18.08 -5.56 13.02
C ASN A 89 18.57 -5.35 11.58
N GLU A 90 17.83 -4.62 10.75
CA GLU A 90 18.27 -4.22 9.41
C GLU A 90 18.67 -5.39 8.49
N ASN A 91 17.94 -6.51 8.57
CA ASN A 91 18.18 -7.75 7.82
C ASN A 91 19.47 -8.52 8.19
N ASP A 92 20.07 -8.27 9.36
CA ASP A 92 21.17 -9.09 9.88
C ASP A 92 20.64 -10.36 10.56
N ILE A 93 20.92 -11.53 9.97
CA ILE A 93 20.45 -12.83 10.51
C ILE A 93 21.02 -13.11 11.90
N GLN A 94 22.29 -12.80 12.15
CA GLN A 94 22.94 -13.19 13.41
C GLN A 94 22.29 -12.46 14.59
N LYS A 95 22.15 -11.14 14.47
CA LYS A 95 21.45 -10.33 15.47
C LYS A 95 19.97 -10.72 15.58
N ALA A 96 19.32 -11.07 14.46
CA ALA A 96 17.94 -11.54 14.50
C ALA A 96 17.79 -12.86 15.27
N LEU A 97 18.74 -13.80 15.13
CA LEU A 97 18.77 -15.03 15.91
C LEU A 97 19.01 -14.77 17.39
N ASP A 98 19.91 -13.84 17.74
CA ASP A 98 20.16 -13.46 19.14
C ASP A 98 18.86 -12.95 19.78
N ILE A 99 18.15 -12.03 19.11
CA ILE A 99 16.85 -11.51 19.55
C ILE A 99 15.78 -12.60 19.68
N LEU A 100 15.76 -13.57 18.77
CA LEU A 100 14.80 -14.69 18.79
C LEU A 100 15.10 -15.67 19.92
N THR A 101 16.38 -15.83 20.27
CA THR A 101 16.86 -16.71 21.33
C THR A 101 16.60 -16.11 22.71
N ASP A 102 16.63 -14.78 22.83
CA ASP A 102 16.36 -14.07 24.08
C ASP A 102 14.87 -14.10 24.46
N PRO A 103 14.46 -14.77 25.55
CA PRO A 103 13.05 -14.96 25.87
C PRO A 103 12.32 -13.67 26.22
N LYS A 104 13.04 -12.72 26.84
CA LYS A 104 12.49 -11.41 27.21
C LYS A 104 12.15 -10.60 25.96
N VAL A 105 13.08 -10.51 25.01
CA VAL A 105 12.89 -9.74 23.79
C VAL A 105 11.85 -10.42 22.91
N ASN A 106 11.91 -11.74 22.77
CA ASN A 106 10.92 -12.53 22.04
C ASN A 106 9.48 -12.28 22.54
N SER A 107 9.26 -12.31 23.87
CA SER A 107 7.95 -12.00 24.45
C SER A 107 7.46 -10.59 24.08
N THR A 108 8.33 -9.57 24.09
CA THR A 108 7.94 -8.22 23.67
C THR A 108 7.57 -8.15 22.18
N ILE A 109 8.23 -8.93 21.33
CA ILE A 109 7.92 -8.98 19.89
C ILE A 109 6.57 -9.66 19.67
N GLN A 110 6.32 -10.78 20.34
CA GLN A 110 5.04 -11.49 20.25
C GLN A 110 3.88 -10.60 20.70
N ALA A 111 4.00 -9.94 21.86
CA ALA A 111 2.99 -9.01 22.35
C ALA A 111 2.76 -7.84 21.37
N TYR A 112 3.83 -7.32 20.74
CA TYR A 112 3.71 -6.30 19.71
C TYR A 112 2.96 -6.81 18.48
N ILE A 113 3.30 -8.00 17.97
CA ILE A 113 2.62 -8.62 16.81
C ILE A 113 1.13 -8.82 17.12
N GLU A 114 0.79 -9.40 18.26
CA GLU A 114 -0.59 -9.65 18.68
C GLU A 114 -1.38 -8.34 18.79
N SER A 115 -0.79 -7.31 19.42
CA SER A 115 -1.43 -6.00 19.53
C SER A 115 -1.70 -5.37 18.16
N ARG A 116 -0.76 -5.52 17.21
CA ARG A 116 -0.89 -5.01 15.83
C ARG A 116 -1.95 -5.78 15.05
N LYS A 117 -2.00 -7.10 15.18
CA LYS A 117 -3.04 -7.95 14.58
C LYS A 117 -4.41 -7.56 15.09
N ARG A 118 -4.57 -7.40 16.41
CA ARG A 118 -5.82 -6.99 17.02
C ARG A 118 -6.29 -5.64 16.49
N LYS A 119 -5.41 -4.64 16.44
CA LYS A 119 -5.74 -3.31 15.87
C LYS A 119 -6.18 -3.38 14.41
N ARG A 120 -5.52 -4.20 13.58
CA ARG A 120 -5.95 -4.40 12.19
C ARG A 120 -7.33 -5.06 12.10
N GLN A 121 -7.61 -6.02 12.98
CA GLN A 121 -8.93 -6.67 13.03
C GLN A 121 -10.01 -5.69 13.49
N GLU A 122 -9.74 -4.87 14.51
CA GLU A 122 -10.65 -3.79 14.95
C GLU A 122 -10.94 -2.81 13.81
N GLN A 123 -9.93 -2.46 13.01
CA GLN A 123 -10.10 -1.59 11.82
C GLN A 123 -10.91 -2.24 10.71
N LEU A 124 -10.71 -3.54 10.45
CA LEU A 124 -11.47 -4.28 9.43
C LEU A 124 -12.94 -4.46 9.81
N VAL A 125 -13.22 -4.75 11.08
CA VAL A 125 -14.58 -4.92 11.61
C VAL A 125 -15.28 -3.57 11.82
N GLY A 126 -14.51 -2.49 12.04
CA GLY A 126 -15.03 -1.15 12.30
C GLY A 126 -15.56 -0.96 13.73
N ILE A 127 -15.21 -1.84 14.67
CA ILE A 127 -15.56 -1.78 16.09
C ILE A 127 -14.36 -2.18 16.93
N SER A 128 -14.14 -1.45 18.03
CA SER A 128 -13.12 -1.80 19.02
C SER A 128 -13.69 -2.67 20.15
N VAL A 129 -12.83 -3.48 20.78
CA VAL A 129 -13.21 -4.23 22.00
C VAL A 129 -13.67 -3.28 23.11
N ALA A 130 -13.04 -2.10 23.21
CA ALA A 130 -13.41 -1.09 24.21
C ALA A 130 -14.83 -0.55 23.96
N GLU A 131 -15.21 -0.36 22.69
CA GLU A 131 -16.56 0.06 22.29
C GLU A 131 -17.59 -1.03 22.62
N LEU A 132 -17.29 -2.30 22.33
CA LEU A 132 -18.16 -3.43 22.74
C LEU A 132 -18.36 -3.48 24.26
N VAL A 133 -17.28 -3.27 25.03
CA VAL A 133 -17.36 -3.22 26.49
C VAL A 133 -18.17 -2.01 26.96
N SER A 134 -18.05 -0.86 26.28
CA SER A 134 -18.86 0.33 26.57
C SER A 134 -20.34 0.13 26.27
N MET A 135 -20.68 -0.73 25.29
CA MET A 135 -22.06 -1.18 25.01
C MET A 135 -22.57 -2.20 26.03
N GLY A 136 -21.76 -2.62 26.99
CA GLY A 136 -22.14 -3.55 28.07
C GLY A 136 -21.81 -5.01 27.79
N PHE A 137 -21.08 -5.33 26.72
CA PHE A 137 -20.64 -6.71 26.47
C PHE A 137 -19.42 -7.08 27.33
N GLU A 138 -19.39 -8.32 27.81
CA GLU A 138 -18.26 -8.84 28.58
C GLU A 138 -16.99 -8.89 27.72
N ARG A 139 -15.85 -8.44 28.28
CA ARG A 139 -14.57 -8.33 27.55
C ARG A 139 -14.14 -9.64 26.88
N GLY A 140 -14.29 -10.78 27.54
CA GLY A 140 -13.92 -12.09 26.99
C GLY A 140 -14.81 -12.53 25.82
N LYS A 141 -16.10 -12.21 25.87
CA LYS A 141 -17.03 -12.47 24.75
C LYS A 141 -16.75 -11.52 23.59
N ALA A 142 -16.49 -10.25 23.88
CA ALA A 142 -16.16 -9.23 22.90
C ALA A 142 -14.88 -9.58 22.11
N THR A 143 -13.82 -10.04 22.79
CA THR A 143 -12.59 -10.49 22.10
C THR A 143 -12.85 -11.71 21.24
N SER A 144 -13.60 -12.70 21.74
CA SER A 144 -13.91 -13.93 20.99
C SER A 144 -14.76 -13.66 19.75
N ALA A 145 -15.74 -12.75 19.86
CA ALA A 145 -16.58 -12.36 18.73
C ALA A 145 -15.80 -11.55 17.68
N LEU A 146 -14.89 -10.68 18.13
CA LEU A 146 -14.02 -9.92 17.24
C LEU A 146 -13.04 -10.85 16.51
N GLU A 147 -12.45 -11.81 17.23
CA GLU A 147 -11.52 -12.82 16.68
C GLU A 147 -12.16 -13.66 15.58
N ALA A 148 -13.46 -13.96 15.70
CA ALA A 148 -14.20 -14.69 14.69
C ALA A 148 -14.38 -13.91 13.36
N GLY A 149 -14.16 -12.60 13.37
CA GLY A 149 -14.29 -11.73 12.21
C GLY A 149 -15.73 -11.51 11.74
N GLY A 150 -15.88 -10.66 10.72
CA GLY A 150 -17.16 -10.30 10.11
C GLY A 150 -17.34 -8.79 9.95
N SER A 151 -18.54 -8.39 9.53
CA SER A 151 -18.92 -6.99 9.58
C SER A 151 -19.19 -6.55 11.04
N ARG A 152 -19.27 -5.24 11.24
CA ARG A 152 -19.67 -4.63 12.51
C ARG A 152 -20.93 -5.29 13.06
N GLU A 153 -21.96 -5.41 12.23
CA GLU A 153 -23.27 -5.93 12.58
C GLU A 153 -23.21 -7.42 12.92
N ASP A 154 -22.45 -8.22 12.17
CA ASP A 154 -22.27 -9.66 12.43
C ASP A 154 -21.67 -9.91 13.81
N THR A 155 -20.68 -9.09 14.20
CA THR A 155 -20.05 -9.22 15.53
C THR A 155 -21.02 -8.87 16.66
N ILE A 156 -21.82 -7.82 16.51
CA ILE A 156 -22.86 -7.45 17.47
C ILE A 156 -23.95 -8.52 17.54
N GLN A 157 -24.44 -9.00 16.40
CA GLN A 157 -25.47 -10.04 16.33
C GLN A 157 -25.01 -11.33 16.99
N ARG A 158 -23.73 -11.72 16.80
CA ARG A 158 -23.14 -12.88 17.46
C ARG A 158 -23.09 -12.70 18.98
N LEU A 159 -22.73 -11.52 19.46
CA LEU A 159 -22.70 -11.22 20.90
C LEU A 159 -24.09 -11.22 21.53
N LEU A 160 -25.09 -10.68 20.83
CA LEU A 160 -26.49 -10.73 21.25
C LEU A 160 -27.00 -12.17 21.31
N SER A 161 -26.72 -12.97 20.27
CA SER A 161 -27.12 -14.38 20.22
C SER A 161 -26.43 -15.22 21.31
N ALA A 162 -25.15 -14.96 21.58
CA ALA A 162 -24.39 -15.63 22.65
C ALA A 162 -24.77 -15.14 24.06
N SER A 163 -25.39 -13.96 24.20
CA SER A 163 -25.97 -13.49 25.46
C SER A 163 -27.23 -14.27 25.82
N VAL A 164 -28.06 -14.58 24.82
CA VAL A 164 -29.33 -15.33 25.00
C VAL A 164 -29.08 -16.82 25.33
N ALA A 165 -27.95 -17.38 24.94
CA ALA A 165 -27.62 -18.79 25.17
C ALA A 165 -27.20 -19.15 26.62
N ASN A 166 -27.02 -18.18 27.53
CA ASN A 166 -26.66 -18.45 28.93
C ASN A 166 -27.64 -17.81 29.93
N PRO A 167 -28.70 -18.51 30.36
CA PRO A 167 -29.36 -18.21 31.63
C PRO A 167 -28.75 -19.07 32.73
N GLY A 168 -27.98 -18.45 33.63
CA GLY A 168 -27.74 -19.01 34.96
C GLY A 168 -26.29 -19.35 35.32
N THR A 169 -25.64 -18.40 35.98
CA THR A 169 -24.87 -18.67 37.22
C THR A 169 -24.84 -17.38 38.03
N THR A 170 -25.96 -17.09 38.68
CA THR A 170 -25.99 -16.21 39.85
C THR A 170 -25.91 -17.13 41.06
N THR A 171 -24.71 -17.33 41.62
CA THR A 171 -24.57 -17.91 42.96
C THR A 171 -23.88 -16.89 43.85
N THR A 172 -24.73 -16.11 44.50
CA THR A 172 -24.45 -15.40 45.75
C THR A 172 -23.97 -16.41 46.79
N SER A 173 -22.75 -16.26 47.30
CA SER A 173 -22.42 -16.70 48.66
C SER A 173 -21.62 -15.62 49.34
N VAL A 174 -22.22 -15.10 50.40
CA VAL A 174 -21.71 -14.08 51.30
C VAL A 174 -20.74 -14.73 52.30
N ILE A 175 -19.88 -13.89 52.85
CA ILE A 175 -19.29 -13.89 54.21
C ILE A 175 -17.77 -14.21 54.32
N ASN A 176 -17.08 -13.16 54.78
CA ASN A 176 -15.83 -13.08 55.55
C ASN A 176 -14.49 -13.47 54.91
N ALA A 177 -13.39 -12.76 55.16
CA ALA A 177 -13.14 -11.56 55.96
C ALA A 177 -11.71 -11.10 55.70
N THR A 178 -11.49 -9.78 55.88
CA THR A 178 -10.26 -9.13 56.41
C THR A 178 -8.95 -9.35 55.63
N SER A 179 -8.12 -8.36 55.35
CA SER A 179 -7.91 -6.98 55.79
C SER A 179 -6.63 -6.58 55.03
N SER A 180 -6.48 -5.39 54.44
CA SER A 180 -5.81 -4.24 55.06
C SER A 180 -5.31 -3.37 53.90
N THR A 181 -5.86 -2.16 53.70
CA THR A 181 -5.22 -0.85 53.99
C THR A 181 -3.89 -0.67 53.25
N ASN A 182 -3.76 0.21 52.26
CA ASN A 182 -3.59 1.68 52.33
C ASN A 182 -2.58 1.98 51.17
N ASN A 183 -2.50 3.09 50.46
CA ASN A 183 -2.98 4.44 50.65
C ASN A 183 -2.72 5.23 49.33
N VAL A 184 -3.45 6.34 49.17
CA VAL A 184 -3.14 7.61 48.47
C VAL A 184 -2.38 7.64 47.13
N GLY A 185 -2.75 8.46 46.15
CA GLY A 185 -3.72 9.55 46.15
C GLY A 185 -3.43 10.51 44.99
N ALA A 186 -4.44 11.35 44.71
CA ALA A 186 -4.35 12.65 44.05
C ALA A 186 -4.03 12.65 42.53
N GLU A 187 -4.65 13.44 41.65
CA GLU A 187 -5.63 14.49 41.79
C GLU A 187 -6.13 14.94 40.40
N SER A 188 -7.27 15.62 40.44
CA SER A 188 -8.11 16.20 39.39
C SER A 188 -7.46 17.19 38.42
N SER A 189 -7.92 17.17 37.18
CA SER A 189 -8.38 18.33 36.37
C SER A 189 -8.84 17.78 35.00
N GLY A 190 -9.96 18.11 34.39
CA GLY A 190 -10.84 19.27 34.54
C GLY A 190 -10.82 20.09 33.25
N PHE A 191 -11.82 19.85 32.37
CA PHE A 191 -12.46 20.79 31.45
C PHE A 191 -12.07 20.84 29.94
N GLY A 192 -13.13 20.74 29.11
CA GLY A 192 -13.35 21.43 27.82
C GLY A 192 -12.61 20.88 26.60
N GLY A 193 -13.25 20.48 25.50
CA GLY A 193 -14.37 21.13 24.81
C GLY A 193 -13.85 21.74 23.49
N GLY A 194 -14.35 21.25 22.36
CA GLY A 194 -13.72 21.34 21.03
C GLY A 194 -13.88 22.66 20.26
N ALA A 195 -13.27 22.67 19.06
CA ALA A 195 -13.59 23.47 17.87
C ALA A 195 -12.65 22.97 16.75
N GLU A 196 -13.12 22.15 15.80
CA GLU A 196 -13.66 22.57 14.49
C GLU A 196 -12.57 23.08 13.53
N GLN A 197 -12.29 22.28 12.50
CA GLN A 197 -12.05 22.83 11.17
C GLN A 197 -12.72 21.93 10.12
N ASP A 198 -13.82 22.50 9.68
CA ASP A 198 -14.70 22.20 8.57
C ASP A 198 -13.97 22.27 7.22
N SER A 199 -14.32 21.38 6.29
CA SER A 199 -14.32 21.62 4.83
C SER A 199 -14.87 20.38 4.12
N GLU A 200 -16.21 20.28 4.07
CA GLU A 200 -16.92 19.58 3.00
C GLU A 200 -16.67 20.29 1.66
N MET A 201 -16.24 19.55 0.63
CA MET A 201 -16.31 20.01 -0.76
C MET A 201 -17.65 19.58 -1.37
N LYS A 202 -18.53 20.56 -1.62
CA LYS A 202 -19.59 20.55 -2.64
C LYS A 202 -19.20 21.63 -3.67
N ASP A 203 -18.94 21.29 -4.91
CA ASP A 203 -19.87 20.92 -5.99
C ASP A 203 -20.46 22.14 -6.72
N GLU A 204 -20.41 22.02 -8.05
CA GLU A 204 -21.07 22.80 -9.11
C GLU A 204 -20.72 24.29 -9.31
N THR A 205 -19.91 24.54 -10.34
CA THR A 205 -20.24 25.56 -11.36
C THR A 205 -19.83 25.06 -12.75
N THR A 206 -20.82 24.55 -13.48
CA THR A 206 -21.17 24.88 -14.87
C THR A 206 -20.05 25.33 -15.81
N ASP A 207 -19.78 24.52 -16.84
CA ASP A 207 -19.39 25.03 -18.15
C ASP A 207 -20.11 24.23 -19.25
N ASP A 208 -21.24 24.79 -19.67
CA ASP A 208 -21.94 24.40 -20.88
C ASP A 208 -21.32 25.10 -22.10
N ILE A 209 -20.82 24.27 -23.01
CA ILE A 209 -20.95 24.36 -24.48
C ILE A 209 -20.13 25.44 -25.21
N ALA A 210 -19.06 24.98 -25.89
CA ALA A 210 -18.77 25.40 -27.26
C ALA A 210 -18.06 24.29 -28.07
N ASN A 211 -18.91 23.59 -28.80
CA ASN A 211 -18.72 22.66 -29.91
C ASN A 211 -17.78 23.17 -31.05
N ARG A 212 -16.72 22.42 -31.38
CA ARG A 212 -16.13 22.20 -32.73
C ARG A 212 -14.83 21.37 -32.56
N ALA A 213 -14.59 20.23 -33.21
CA ALA A 213 -15.14 19.66 -34.43
C ALA A 213 -15.03 18.14 -34.40
N SER A 214 -16.05 17.48 -34.95
CA SER A 214 -16.02 16.07 -35.33
C SER A 214 -15.07 15.85 -36.51
N THR A 215 -14.24 14.81 -36.43
CA THR A 215 -13.88 14.01 -37.61
C THR A 215 -13.97 12.54 -37.23
N SER A 216 -14.98 11.89 -37.80
CA SER A 216 -15.27 10.47 -37.76
C SER A 216 -14.21 9.63 -38.48
N SER A 217 -13.76 8.54 -37.85
CA SER A 217 -13.29 7.32 -38.52
C SER A 217 -13.31 6.23 -37.44
N ASP A 218 -14.42 5.50 -37.33
CA ASP A 218 -14.57 4.14 -37.87
C ASP A 218 -14.00 3.09 -36.91
N GLY A 219 -14.87 2.16 -36.52
CA GLY A 219 -14.65 1.25 -35.41
C GLY A 219 -13.54 0.25 -35.69
N MET A 220 -12.44 0.38 -34.96
CA MET A 220 -11.68 -0.75 -34.46
C MET A 220 -11.37 -0.44 -33.00
N GLU A 221 -11.92 -1.24 -32.09
CA GLU A 221 -11.31 -1.40 -30.77
C GLU A 221 -9.94 -2.04 -31.04
N GLU A 222 -8.95 -1.21 -31.32
CA GLU A 222 -7.55 -1.58 -31.20
C GLU A 222 -7.41 -2.08 -29.76
N GLU A 223 -7.03 -3.35 -29.56
CA GLU A 223 -6.49 -3.82 -28.28
C GLU A 223 -5.26 -2.93 -28.02
N ARG A 224 -5.50 -1.81 -27.35
CA ARG A 224 -4.45 -0.84 -27.07
C ARG A 224 -3.53 -1.50 -26.08
N ASP A 225 -2.24 -1.49 -26.39
CA ASP A 225 -1.23 -2.06 -25.51
C ASP A 225 -1.13 -1.18 -24.26
N SER A 226 -1.88 -1.53 -23.21
CA SER A 226 -1.98 -0.73 -21.98
C SER A 226 -0.61 -0.44 -21.35
N GLU A 227 0.34 -1.36 -21.51
CA GLU A 227 1.71 -1.21 -21.02
C GLU A 227 2.48 -0.10 -21.76
N ILE A 228 2.24 0.06 -23.07
CA ILE A 228 2.84 1.13 -23.89
C ILE A 228 2.11 2.45 -23.64
N GLU A 229 0.80 2.42 -23.42
CA GLU A 229 0.02 3.61 -23.07
C GLU A 229 0.45 4.21 -21.72
N ASP A 230 0.69 3.36 -20.72
CA ASP A 230 1.18 3.79 -19.41
C ASP A 230 2.60 4.39 -19.51
N GLU A 231 3.49 3.80 -20.32
CA GLU A 231 4.83 4.35 -20.55
C GLU A 231 4.79 5.73 -21.22
N ILE A 232 3.94 5.88 -22.25
CA ILE A 232 3.75 7.16 -22.94
C ILE A 232 3.10 8.19 -22.00
N ALA A 233 2.13 7.79 -21.19
CA ALA A 233 1.48 8.68 -20.22
C ALA A 233 2.45 9.18 -19.15
N ASP A 234 3.32 8.30 -18.63
CA ASP A 234 4.37 8.67 -17.68
C ASP A 234 5.41 9.61 -18.30
N GLU A 235 5.79 9.40 -19.57
CA GLU A 235 6.74 10.27 -20.27
C GLU A 235 6.14 11.67 -20.53
N ILE A 236 4.87 11.73 -20.96
CA ILE A 236 4.14 13.00 -21.12
C ILE A 236 3.96 13.71 -19.78
N ALA A 237 3.67 13.00 -18.69
CA ALA A 237 3.51 13.59 -17.37
C ALA A 237 4.83 14.13 -16.79
N ARG A 238 5.99 13.59 -17.20
CA ARG A 238 7.32 14.07 -16.79
C ARG A 238 7.77 15.31 -17.57
N VAL A 239 7.32 15.45 -18.82
CA VAL A 239 7.63 16.63 -19.64
C VAL A 239 6.61 17.70 -19.33
N ASP A 240 6.99 18.65 -18.45
CA ASP A 240 6.16 19.83 -18.22
C ASP A 240 6.09 20.66 -19.51
N ALA A 241 4.94 20.62 -20.18
CA ALA A 241 4.71 21.35 -21.43
C ALA A 241 4.92 22.87 -21.29
N LEU A 242 4.86 23.40 -20.06
CA LEU A 242 5.07 24.82 -19.77
C LEU A 242 6.55 25.19 -19.64
N SER A 243 7.44 24.24 -19.36
CA SER A 243 8.87 24.53 -19.19
C SER A 243 9.54 25.03 -20.48
N ALA A 244 8.94 24.77 -21.65
CA ALA A 244 9.39 25.31 -22.93
C ALA A 244 9.19 26.83 -23.06
N TYR A 245 8.34 27.42 -22.21
CA TYR A 245 8.06 28.85 -22.14
C TYR A 245 8.70 29.53 -20.92
N ASP A 246 9.40 28.78 -20.06
CA ASP A 246 10.17 29.34 -18.96
C ASP A 246 11.43 30.04 -19.50
N ILE A 247 11.31 31.35 -19.74
CA ILE A 247 12.42 32.20 -20.11
C ILE A 247 13.22 32.54 -18.83
N ASN A 248 14.53 32.32 -18.87
CA ASN A 248 15.40 32.64 -17.75
C ASN A 248 15.58 34.16 -17.64
N LEU A 249 14.80 34.80 -16.77
CA LEU A 249 14.82 36.24 -16.49
C LEU A 249 16.24 36.76 -16.19
N ASP A 250 17.07 35.95 -15.54
CA ASP A 250 18.47 36.31 -15.22
C ASP A 250 19.32 36.54 -16.47
N LYS A 251 19.13 35.72 -17.52
CA LYS A 251 19.85 35.87 -18.80
C LYS A 251 19.37 37.09 -19.57
N GLU A 252 18.08 37.43 -19.46
CA GLU A 252 17.55 38.66 -20.05
C GLU A 252 18.08 39.90 -19.31
N ILE A 253 18.15 39.86 -17.98
CA ILE A 253 18.74 40.93 -17.17
C ILE A 253 20.21 41.14 -17.54
N GLU A 254 20.98 40.06 -17.71
CA GLU A 254 22.38 40.14 -18.15
C GLU A 254 22.52 40.78 -19.54
N ALA A 255 21.69 40.34 -20.50
CA ALA A 255 21.69 40.91 -21.85
C ALA A 255 21.28 42.40 -21.88
N ILE A 256 20.30 42.80 -21.05
CA ILE A 256 19.89 44.20 -20.91
C ILE A 256 21.03 45.04 -20.33
N ASN A 257 21.73 44.54 -19.31
CA ASN A 257 22.84 45.24 -18.68
C ASN A 257 24.02 45.41 -19.66
N GLU A 258 24.33 44.39 -20.46
CA GLU A 258 25.35 44.49 -21.51
C GLU A 258 24.96 45.54 -22.57
N TYR A 259 23.69 45.56 -22.99
CA TYR A 259 23.20 46.54 -23.95
C TYR A 259 23.20 47.98 -23.39
N LEU A 260 22.87 48.15 -22.11
CA LEU A 260 22.99 49.43 -21.41
C LEU A 260 24.45 49.89 -21.33
N ALA A 261 25.38 48.99 -21.01
CA ALA A 261 26.81 49.31 -21.00
C ALA A 261 27.33 49.72 -22.38
N MET A 262 26.86 49.09 -23.47
CA MET A 262 27.20 49.50 -24.83
C MET A 262 26.63 50.87 -25.18
N LEU A 263 25.41 51.18 -24.73
CA LEU A 263 24.79 52.50 -24.92
C LEU A 263 25.54 53.59 -24.16
N ASP A 264 25.91 53.35 -22.90
CA ASP A 264 26.69 54.30 -22.09
C ASP A 264 28.08 54.54 -22.70
N ALA A 265 28.77 53.47 -23.13
CA ALA A 265 30.05 53.59 -23.84
C ALA A 265 29.93 54.35 -25.18
N SER A 266 28.79 54.24 -25.86
CA SER A 266 28.49 55.01 -27.08
C SER A 266 28.17 56.49 -26.80
N GLN A 267 27.69 56.81 -25.60
CA GLN A 267 27.44 58.19 -25.17
C GLN A 267 28.70 58.88 -24.64
N GLU A 268 29.62 58.15 -24.02
CA GLU A 268 30.93 58.66 -23.58
C GLU A 268 31.93 58.89 -24.72
N SER A 269 31.62 58.41 -25.93
CA SER A 269 32.44 58.56 -27.14
C SER A 269 32.04 59.71 -28.07
N CYS A 270 31.27 60.69 -27.57
CA CYS A 270 30.97 61.98 -28.20
C CYS A 270 31.54 63.17 -27.43
#